data_AF-A0A1S3SUW0-F1
#
_entry.id   AF-A0A1S3SUW0-F1
#
_cell.length_a   1.000
_cell.length_b   1.000
_cell.length_c   1.000
_cell.angle_alpha   90.00
_cell.angle_beta   90.00
_cell.angle_gamma   90.00
#
_symmetry.space_group_name_H-M   'P 1'
#
loop_
_entity.id
_entity.type
_entity.pdbx_description
1 polymer ?
#
loop_
_entity_poly.entity_id
_entity_poly.type
_entity_poly.pdbx_seq_one_letter_code
_entity_poly.pdbx_strand_id
1 'polypeptide(L)'
;MSVIQSSWLGLMVFALGWRSYTNTDARELYFAPDLIFNDQRMRVSSMYEHCVQFRLLSQRFCMLRVTQEEFLCMKALLLFSIIPVEGLRNQKCFDELRISYIKELVRLASQHGEKHHTQRLFQLTQLLDFLHPIVRKLHQFTYDLFIQAQSLPTRVSYPEMISEIVSVHVPKILTGIVQPILFHNAPC
;
A
#
# COMPACT_ATOMS: atom_id res chain seq x y z
N MET A 1 -8.44 7.24 -14.24
CA MET A 1 -8.93 5.94 -13.70
C MET A 1 -7.81 4.93 -13.47
N SER A 2 -6.98 4.59 -14.47
CA SER A 2 -5.91 3.56 -14.36
C SER A 2 -4.98 3.67 -13.13
N VAL A 3 -4.57 4.89 -12.75
CA VAL A 3 -3.71 5.13 -11.57
C VAL A 3 -4.38 4.69 -10.26
N ILE A 4 -5.67 4.99 -10.08
CA ILE A 4 -6.45 4.60 -8.90
C ILE A 4 -6.65 3.09 -8.87
N GLN A 5 -7.06 2.51 -10.00
CA GLN A 5 -7.29 1.06 -10.13
C GLN A 5 -5.99 0.25 -9.89
N SER A 6 -4.83 0.83 -10.21
CA SER A 6 -3.53 0.23 -9.96
C SER A 6 -3.10 0.26 -8.50
N SER A 7 -3.41 1.34 -7.79
CA SER A 7 -2.86 1.64 -6.47
C SER A 7 -3.83 1.41 -5.31
N TRP A 8 -5.11 1.15 -5.58
CA TRP A 8 -6.19 1.05 -4.58
C TRP A 8 -5.80 0.20 -3.35
N LEU A 9 -5.27 -1.01 -3.57
CA LEU A 9 -4.96 -1.94 -2.49
C LEU A 9 -3.77 -1.47 -1.65
N GLY A 10 -2.76 -0.87 -2.30
CA GLY A 10 -1.65 -0.24 -1.60
C GLY A 10 -2.10 0.94 -0.74
N LEU A 11 -2.97 1.79 -1.28
CA LEU A 11 -3.55 2.91 -0.52
C LEU A 11 -4.34 2.43 0.70
N MET A 12 -5.15 1.38 0.54
CA MET A 12 -5.93 0.81 1.65
C MET A 12 -5.06 0.17 2.73
N VAL A 13 -4.05 -0.63 2.35
CA VAL A 13 -3.13 -1.27 3.30
C VAL A 13 -2.28 -0.22 4.03
N PHE A 14 -1.81 0.81 3.33
CA PHE A 14 -1.05 1.90 3.93
C PHE A 14 -1.91 2.70 4.93
N ALA A 15 -3.17 3.00 4.57
CA ALA A 15 -4.12 3.64 5.47
C ALA A 15 -4.51 2.75 6.67
N LEU A 16 -4.60 1.44 6.50
CA LEU A 16 -4.78 0.49 7.60
C LEU A 16 -3.58 0.53 8.56
N GLY A 17 -2.36 0.52 8.03
CA GLY A 17 -1.14 0.67 8.83
C GLY A 17 -1.13 1.96 9.66
N TRP A 18 -1.59 3.06 9.07
CA TRP A 18 -1.73 4.36 9.74
C TRP A 18 -2.77 4.36 10.86
N ARG A 19 -3.98 3.84 10.60
CA ARG A 19 -5.02 3.76 11.63
C ARG A 19 -4.59 2.86 12.79
N SER A 20 -3.95 1.73 12.48
CA SER A 20 -3.42 0.81 13.49
C SER A 20 -2.33 1.47 14.33
N TYR A 21 -1.45 2.26 13.70
CA TYR A 21 -0.41 3.01 14.42
C TYR A 21 -1.04 4.06 15.36
N THR A 22 -1.96 4.87 14.85
CA THR A 22 -2.53 6.01 15.58
C THR A 22 -3.57 5.65 16.64
N ASN A 23 -4.33 4.56 16.45
CA ASN A 23 -5.44 4.22 17.34
C ASN A 23 -5.12 3.06 18.29
N THR A 24 -4.15 2.20 17.96
CA THR A 24 -3.86 0.98 18.75
C THR A 24 -2.37 0.79 19.05
N ASP A 25 -1.54 1.83 18.87
CA ASP A 25 -0.08 1.75 19.11
C ASP A 25 0.57 0.60 18.31
N ALA A 26 0.06 0.35 17.10
CA ALA A 26 0.47 -0.74 16.20
C ALA A 26 0.33 -2.16 16.77
N ARG A 27 -0.46 -2.36 17.84
CA ARG A 27 -0.66 -3.68 18.48
C ARG A 27 -1.72 -4.52 17.76
N GLU A 28 -2.76 -3.86 17.28
CA GLU A 28 -3.92 -4.48 16.63
C GLU A 28 -4.19 -3.84 15.27
N LEU A 29 -4.82 -4.56 14.37
CA LEU A 29 -5.18 -4.03 13.05
C LEU A 29 -6.53 -3.29 13.12
N TYR A 30 -6.48 -1.97 13.00
CA TYR A 30 -7.65 -1.09 13.08
C TYR A 30 -8.28 -0.88 11.69
N PHE A 31 -9.09 -1.83 11.23
CA PHE A 31 -9.78 -1.70 9.95
C PHE A 31 -10.81 -0.57 10.00
N ALA A 32 -11.64 -0.55 11.03
CA ALA A 32 -12.64 0.49 11.32
C ALA A 32 -12.94 0.51 12.84
N PRO A 33 -13.64 1.53 13.38
CA PRO A 33 -13.96 1.59 14.81
C PRO A 33 -14.74 0.37 15.34
N ASP A 34 -15.56 -0.23 14.50
CA ASP A 34 -16.36 -1.43 14.76
C ASP A 34 -15.68 -2.74 14.32
N LEU A 35 -14.51 -2.65 13.66
CA LEU A 35 -13.79 -3.79 13.15
C LEU A 35 -12.29 -3.67 13.45
N ILE A 36 -11.91 -4.12 14.65
CA ILE A 36 -10.53 -4.25 15.08
C ILE A 36 -10.14 -5.73 15.06
N PHE A 37 -8.96 -6.04 14.54
CA PHE A 37 -8.40 -7.37 14.44
C PHE A 37 -7.27 -7.53 15.46
N ASN A 38 -7.54 -8.30 16.51
CA ASN A 38 -6.56 -8.80 17.45
C ASN A 38 -5.97 -10.15 16.97
N ASP A 39 -5.04 -10.74 17.73
CA ASP A 39 -4.40 -12.01 17.36
C ASP A 39 -5.40 -13.15 17.13
N GLN A 40 -6.47 -13.21 17.93
CA GLN A 40 -7.52 -14.22 17.79
C GLN A 40 -8.25 -14.06 16.45
N ARG A 41 -8.71 -12.84 16.13
CA ARG A 41 -9.40 -12.53 14.86
C ARG A 41 -8.50 -12.76 13.65
N MET A 42 -7.21 -12.43 13.76
CA MET A 42 -6.23 -12.73 12.71
C MET A 42 -6.14 -14.24 12.45
N ARG A 43 -6.09 -15.08 13.48
CA ARG A 43 -5.95 -16.54 13.35
C ARG A 43 -7.18 -17.24 12.79
N VAL A 44 -8.38 -16.77 13.14
CA VAL A 44 -9.63 -17.34 12.60
C VAL A 44 -9.94 -16.82 11.19
N SER A 45 -9.27 -15.76 10.75
CA SER A 45 -9.34 -15.30 9.36
C SER A 45 -8.49 -16.20 8.45
N SER A 46 -8.87 -16.30 7.18
CA SER A 46 -8.05 -16.91 6.13
C SER A 46 -6.85 -16.04 5.69
N MET A 47 -6.59 -14.93 6.39
CA MET A 47 -5.60 -13.90 6.02
C MET A 47 -4.49 -13.73 7.05
N TYR A 48 -4.25 -14.71 7.94
CA TYR A 48 -3.30 -14.56 9.05
C TYR A 48 -1.93 -14.03 8.60
N GLU A 49 -1.35 -14.62 7.54
CA GLU A 49 -0.04 -14.21 7.03
C GLU A 49 -0.02 -12.76 6.53
N HIS A 50 -1.06 -12.33 5.80
CA HIS A 50 -1.19 -10.95 5.35
C HIS A 50 -1.37 -10.00 6.53
N CYS A 51 -2.19 -10.37 7.51
CA CYS A 51 -2.40 -9.59 8.72
C CYS A 51 -1.10 -9.38 9.52
N VAL A 52 -0.24 -10.40 9.61
CA VAL A 52 1.09 -10.26 10.22
C VAL A 52 1.93 -9.20 9.50
N GLN A 53 1.91 -9.19 8.17
CA GLN A 53 2.63 -8.18 7.38
C GLN A 53 2.03 -6.77 7.54
N PHE A 54 0.71 -6.63 7.61
CA PHE A 54 0.06 -5.34 7.87
C PHE A 54 0.43 -4.79 9.25
N ARG A 55 0.51 -5.66 10.26
CA ARG A 55 0.93 -5.27 11.61
C ARG A 55 2.40 -4.83 11.61
N LEU A 56 3.26 -5.55 10.90
CA LEU A 56 4.67 -5.16 10.74
C LEU A 56 4.82 -3.78 10.06
N LEU A 57 4.00 -3.50 9.04
CA LEU A 57 3.95 -2.16 8.42
C LEU A 57 3.58 -1.08 9.45
N SER A 58 2.55 -1.33 10.26
CA SER A 58 2.12 -0.41 11.32
C SER A 58 3.20 -0.20 12.38
N GLN A 59 3.90 -1.27 12.78
CA GLN A 59 5.02 -1.20 13.73
C GLN A 59 6.18 -0.37 13.17
N ARG A 60 6.45 -0.44 11.86
CA ARG A 60 7.44 0.44 11.21
C ARG A 60 7.03 1.90 11.24
N PHE A 61 5.73 2.22 11.09
CA PHE A 61 5.26 3.60 11.28
C PHE A 61 5.55 4.08 12.69
N CYS A 62 5.28 3.24 13.69
CA CYS A 62 5.55 3.53 15.10
C CYS A 62 7.04 3.74 15.38
N MET A 63 7.89 2.82 14.92
CA MET A 63 9.35 2.90 15.08
C MET A 63 9.92 4.17 14.44
N LEU A 64 9.44 4.51 13.24
CA LEU A 64 9.84 5.71 12.52
C LEU A 64 9.14 6.96 13.03
N ARG A 65 8.17 6.87 13.93
CA ARG A 65 7.32 7.99 14.38
C ARG A 65 6.82 8.82 13.20
N VAL A 66 6.24 8.14 12.20
CA VAL A 66 5.75 8.79 10.98
C VAL A 66 4.74 9.87 11.38
N THR A 67 4.94 11.09 10.88
CA THR A 67 4.03 12.22 11.10
C THR A 67 2.84 12.15 10.13
N GLN A 68 1.78 12.89 10.44
CA GLN A 68 0.61 12.94 9.56
C GLN A 68 0.95 13.55 8.19
N GLU A 69 1.80 14.57 8.14
CA GLU A 69 2.22 15.20 6.88
C GLU A 69 3.02 14.22 6.02
N GLU A 70 3.99 13.52 6.61
CA GLU A 70 4.75 12.46 5.91
C GLU A 70 3.83 11.35 5.41
N PHE A 71 2.88 10.90 6.23
CA PHE A 71 1.89 9.90 5.84
C PHE A 71 1.05 10.35 4.63
N LEU A 72 0.52 11.57 4.66
CA LEU A 72 -0.31 12.10 3.58
C LEU A 72 0.49 12.24 2.27
N CYS A 73 1.73 12.73 2.37
CA CYS A 73 2.65 12.84 1.23
C CYS A 73 3.00 11.47 0.65
N MET A 74 3.40 10.51 1.50
CA MET A 74 3.67 9.13 1.12
C MET A 74 2.45 8.45 0.47
N LYS A 75 1.25 8.69 1.00
CA LYS A 75 0.00 8.18 0.42
C LYS A 75 -0.23 8.74 -0.99
N ALA A 76 0.10 10.00 -1.25
CA ALA A 76 0.05 10.55 -2.60
C ALA A 76 1.11 9.90 -3.51
N LEU A 77 2.33 9.68 -3.03
CA LEU A 77 3.36 8.95 -3.79
C LEU A 77 2.94 7.52 -4.15
N LEU A 78 2.21 6.82 -3.25
CA LEU A 78 1.66 5.51 -3.52
C LEU A 78 0.60 5.52 -4.63
N LEU A 79 -0.21 6.58 -4.71
CA LEU A 79 -1.13 6.76 -5.84
C LEU A 79 -0.35 6.75 -7.16
N PHE A 80 0.82 7.42 -7.20
CA PHE A 80 1.70 7.50 -8.37
C PHE A 80 2.80 6.43 -8.39
N SER A 81 2.61 5.27 -7.77
CA SER A 81 3.67 4.25 -7.60
C SER A 81 3.58 3.05 -8.53
N ILE A 82 2.56 2.98 -9.38
CA ILE A 82 2.33 1.82 -10.25
C ILE A 82 1.96 2.33 -11.66
N ILE A 83 2.66 1.84 -12.68
CA ILE A 83 2.54 2.32 -14.06
C ILE A 83 2.52 1.18 -15.08
N PRO A 84 1.74 1.29 -16.19
CA PRO A 84 1.85 0.36 -17.30
C PRO A 84 3.25 0.37 -17.90
N VAL A 85 3.75 -0.78 -18.35
CA VAL A 85 5.06 -0.90 -19.02
C VAL A 85 5.11 -0.08 -20.30
N GLU A 86 3.99 0.03 -21.01
CA GLU A 86 3.82 0.87 -22.22
C GLU A 86 3.74 2.38 -21.92
N GLY A 87 3.71 2.77 -20.64
CA GLY A 87 3.56 4.16 -20.20
C GLY A 87 2.11 4.64 -20.15
N LEU A 88 1.92 5.88 -19.68
CA LEU A 88 0.61 6.53 -19.62
C LEU A 88 0.38 7.46 -20.81
N ARG A 89 -0.89 7.64 -21.19
CA ARG A 89 -1.29 8.59 -22.25
C ARG A 89 -0.74 10.01 -22.04
N ASN A 90 -0.62 10.45 -20.79
CA ASN A 90 0.01 11.72 -20.43
C ASN A 90 1.12 11.49 -19.39
N GLN A 91 2.20 10.84 -19.84
CA GLN A 91 3.36 10.52 -19.01
C GLN A 91 3.97 11.76 -18.34
N LYS A 92 4.10 12.86 -19.09
CA LYS A 92 4.67 14.10 -18.58
C LYS A 92 3.93 14.64 -17.36
N CYS A 93 2.60 14.69 -17.41
CA CYS A 93 1.79 15.14 -16.28
C CYS A 93 1.94 14.22 -15.06
N PHE A 94 2.00 12.90 -15.27
CA PHE A 94 2.25 11.94 -14.21
C PHE A 94 3.62 12.18 -13.55
N ASP A 95 4.67 12.35 -14.34
CA ASP A 95 6.03 12.58 -13.86
C ASP A 95 6.13 13.90 -13.08
N GLU A 96 5.52 14.97 -13.58
CA GLU A 96 5.47 16.27 -12.91
C GLU A 96 4.79 16.18 -11.52
N LEU A 97 3.64 15.50 -11.45
CA LEU A 97 2.93 15.27 -10.19
C LEU A 97 3.76 14.43 -9.22
N ARG A 98 4.33 13.31 -9.68
CA ARG A 98 5.18 12.45 -8.84
C ARG A 98 6.40 13.21 -8.33
N ILE A 99 7.09 13.96 -9.19
CA ILE A 99 8.25 14.79 -8.80
C ILE A 99 7.85 15.84 -7.77
N SER A 100 6.68 16.47 -7.92
CA SER A 100 6.18 17.45 -6.94
C SER A 100 6.02 16.82 -5.55
N TYR A 101 5.42 15.64 -5.45
CA TYR A 101 5.29 14.93 -4.18
C TYR A 101 6.63 14.40 -3.64
N ILE A 102 7.58 14.03 -4.50
CA ILE A 102 8.94 13.66 -4.05
C ILE A 102 9.62 14.88 -3.41
N LYS A 103 9.55 16.05 -4.05
CA LYS A 103 10.10 17.29 -3.51
C LYS A 103 9.45 17.65 -2.16
N GLU A 104 8.15 17.42 -2.04
CA GLU A 104 7.44 17.63 -0.78
C GLU A 104 7.91 16.66 0.31
N LEU A 105 8.11 15.38 -0.01
CA LEU A 105 8.65 14.41 0.95
C LEU A 105 10.06 14.80 1.40
N VAL A 106 10.91 15.31 0.49
CA VAL A 106 12.23 15.85 0.83
C VAL A 106 12.09 17.03 1.79
N ARG A 107 11.19 17.98 1.52
CA ARG A 107 10.91 19.13 2.40
C ARG A 107 10.51 18.68 3.80
N LEU A 108 9.62 17.70 3.91
CA LEU A 108 9.16 17.14 5.18
C LEU A 108 10.28 16.40 5.93
N ALA A 109 11.08 15.60 5.23
CA ALA A 109 12.22 14.90 5.83
C ALA A 109 13.25 15.86 6.43
N SER A 110 13.46 17.03 5.81
CA SER A 110 14.38 18.06 6.30
C SER A 110 13.93 18.75 7.59
N GLN A 111 12.64 18.70 7.94
CA GLN A 111 12.13 19.27 9.19
C GLN A 111 12.70 18.59 10.45
N HIS A 112 13.23 17.37 10.30
CA HIS A 112 13.88 16.61 11.39
C HIS A 112 15.33 17.02 11.66
N GLY A 113 15.81 18.09 11.00
CA GLY A 113 17.14 18.67 11.17
C GLY A 113 18.14 18.24 10.09
N GLU A 114 19.08 19.13 9.79
CA GLU A 114 20.02 19.01 8.66
C GLU A 114 20.87 17.73 8.71
N LYS A 115 21.26 17.26 9.89
CA LYS A 115 22.15 16.09 10.05
C LYS A 115 21.48 14.74 9.72
N HIS A 116 20.15 14.67 9.73
CA HIS A 116 19.42 13.40 9.57
C HIS A 116 18.46 13.38 8.37
N HIS A 117 18.38 14.46 7.58
CA HIS A 117 17.42 14.58 6.48
C HIS A 117 17.54 13.42 5.46
N THR A 118 18.75 13.06 5.03
CA THR A 118 18.97 12.00 4.05
C THR A 118 18.58 10.63 4.61
N GLN A 119 18.92 10.38 5.89
CA GLN A 119 18.57 9.15 6.58
C GLN A 119 17.05 9.02 6.75
N ARG A 120 16.38 10.12 7.11
CA ARG A 120 14.92 10.17 7.25
C ARG A 120 14.24 9.90 5.92
N LEU A 121 14.67 10.59 4.86
CA LEU A 121 14.15 10.37 3.52
C LEU A 121 14.29 8.91 3.10
N PHE A 122 15.47 8.32 3.28
CA PHE A 122 15.74 6.91 2.99
C PHE A 122 14.80 5.97 3.75
N GLN A 123 14.59 6.19 5.04
CA GLN A 123 13.67 5.38 5.85
C GLN A 123 12.22 5.45 5.33
N LEU A 124 11.76 6.65 4.93
CA LEU A 124 10.41 6.86 4.40
C LEU A 124 10.26 6.22 3.00
N THR A 125 11.23 6.37 2.12
CA THR A 125 11.20 5.73 0.79
C THR A 125 11.35 4.21 0.89
N GLN A 126 12.10 3.69 1.87
CA GLN A 126 12.22 2.26 2.13
C GLN A 126 10.90 1.68 2.65
N LEU A 127 10.15 2.45 3.42
CA LEU A 127 8.81 2.08 3.88
C LEU A 127 7.80 2.02 2.73
N LEU A 128 7.89 2.94 1.75
CA LEU A 128 7.12 2.87 0.50
C LEU A 128 7.48 1.60 -0.30
N ASP A 129 8.76 1.32 -0.48
CA ASP A 129 9.21 0.13 -1.22
C ASP A 129 8.79 -1.18 -0.54
N PHE A 130 8.84 -1.21 0.80
CA PHE A 130 8.44 -2.36 1.62
C PHE A 130 6.96 -2.75 1.42
N LEU A 131 6.10 -1.80 1.04
CA LEU A 131 4.67 -2.06 0.83
C LEU A 131 4.43 -2.90 -0.43
N HIS A 132 5.20 -2.71 -1.50
CA HIS A 132 4.97 -3.35 -2.79
C HIS A 132 4.88 -4.89 -2.75
N PRO A 133 5.82 -5.63 -2.12
CA PRO A 133 5.70 -7.08 -2.03
C PRO A 133 4.50 -7.54 -1.19
N ILE A 134 4.12 -6.80 -0.15
CA ILE A 134 2.93 -7.09 0.68
C ILE A 134 1.68 -6.99 -0.20
N VAL A 135 1.56 -5.88 -0.95
CA VAL A 135 0.43 -5.61 -1.82
C VAL A 135 0.37 -6.59 -2.98
N ARG A 136 1.50 -7.02 -3.55
CA ARG A 136 1.53 -8.05 -4.60
C ARG A 136 0.99 -9.39 -4.11
N LYS A 137 1.40 -9.85 -2.93
CA LYS A 137 0.86 -11.07 -2.32
C LYS A 137 -0.63 -10.95 -1.99
N LEU A 138 -1.08 -9.77 -1.60
CA LEU A 138 -2.49 -9.52 -1.32
C LEU A 138 -3.34 -9.47 -2.59
N HIS A 139 -2.80 -8.95 -3.70
CA HIS A 139 -3.44 -9.02 -5.00
C HIS A 139 -3.67 -10.47 -5.44
N GLN A 140 -2.63 -11.32 -5.31
CA GLN A 140 -2.76 -12.75 -5.62
C GLN A 140 -3.85 -13.40 -4.79
N PHE A 141 -3.80 -13.24 -3.46
CA PHE A 141 -4.81 -13.75 -2.55
C PHE A 141 -6.24 -13.28 -2.89
N THR A 142 -6.39 -11.99 -3.19
CA THR A 142 -7.68 -11.38 -3.52
C THR A 142 -8.25 -11.97 -4.82
N TYR A 143 -7.39 -12.18 -5.81
CA TYR A 143 -7.77 -12.76 -7.10
C TYR A 143 -8.16 -14.24 -6.96
N ASP A 144 -7.36 -15.04 -6.25
CA ASP A 144 -7.65 -16.46 -6.02
C ASP A 144 -8.98 -16.64 -5.28
N LEU A 145 -9.21 -15.84 -4.24
CA LEU A 145 -10.48 -15.86 -3.50
C LEU A 145 -11.66 -15.42 -4.36
N PHE A 146 -11.46 -14.47 -5.28
CA PHE A 146 -12.49 -14.01 -6.20
C PHE A 146 -12.91 -15.10 -7.20
N ILE A 147 -11.95 -15.83 -7.78
CA ILE A 147 -12.23 -16.97 -8.68
C ILE A 147 -12.93 -18.10 -7.93
N GLN A 148 -12.52 -18.38 -6.69
CA GLN A 148 -13.21 -19.35 -5.83
C GLN A 148 -14.65 -18.92 -5.52
N ALA A 149 -14.88 -17.62 -5.30
CA ALA A 149 -16.21 -17.07 -5.03
C ALA A 149 -17.18 -17.18 -6.21
N GLN A 150 -16.68 -17.22 -7.45
CA GLN A 150 -17.51 -17.41 -8.63
C GLN A 150 -17.82 -18.89 -8.93
N SER A 151 -16.93 -19.80 -8.54
CA SER A 151 -17.01 -21.23 -8.91
C SER A 151 -17.70 -22.11 -7.87
N LEU A 152 -17.65 -21.71 -6.60
CA LEU A 152 -18.25 -22.44 -5.48
C LEU A 152 -19.25 -21.54 -4.75
N PRO A 153 -20.27 -22.10 -4.08
CA PRO A 153 -21.10 -21.37 -3.11
C PRO A 153 -20.27 -21.06 -1.85
N THR A 154 -19.19 -20.30 -1.99
CA THR A 154 -18.47 -19.73 -0.86
C THR A 154 -19.23 -18.51 -0.36
N ARG A 155 -19.12 -18.23 0.95
CA ARG A 155 -19.85 -17.13 1.61
C ARG A 155 -19.19 -15.76 1.44
N VAL A 156 -18.28 -15.59 0.48
CA VAL A 156 -17.53 -14.33 0.30
C VAL A 156 -18.20 -13.50 -0.78
N SER A 157 -18.72 -12.35 -0.40
CA SER A 157 -19.35 -11.39 -1.31
C SER A 157 -18.38 -10.26 -1.67
N TYR A 158 -18.30 -9.93 -2.95
CA TYR A 158 -17.54 -8.79 -3.45
C TYR A 158 -18.50 -7.64 -3.83
N PRO A 159 -18.29 -6.42 -3.31
CA PRO A 159 -18.97 -5.23 -3.83
C PRO A 159 -18.67 -5.03 -5.31
N GLU A 160 -19.62 -4.50 -6.07
CA GLU A 160 -19.54 -4.33 -7.53
C GLU A 160 -18.23 -3.65 -7.99
N MET A 161 -17.88 -2.53 -7.35
CA MET A 161 -16.66 -1.79 -7.67
C MET A 161 -15.38 -2.62 -7.46
N ILE A 162 -15.33 -3.45 -6.41
CA ILE A 162 -14.17 -4.31 -6.14
C ILE A 162 -14.14 -5.46 -7.14
N SER A 163 -15.30 -6.03 -7.49
CA SER A 163 -15.41 -7.07 -8.51
C SER A 163 -14.86 -6.61 -9.87
N GLU A 164 -15.19 -5.40 -10.30
CA GLU A 164 -14.68 -4.81 -11.53
C GLU A 164 -13.16 -4.62 -11.50
N ILE A 165 -12.63 -4.04 -10.41
CA ILE A 165 -11.18 -3.83 -10.26
C ILE A 165 -10.43 -5.17 -10.21
N VAL A 166 -10.95 -6.16 -9.47
CA VAL A 166 -10.29 -7.46 -9.30
C VAL A 166 -10.30 -8.25 -10.60
N SER A 167 -11.42 -8.27 -11.33
CA SER A 167 -11.53 -9.02 -12.59
C SER A 167 -10.66 -8.47 -13.71
N VAL A 168 -10.51 -7.13 -13.81
CA VAL A 168 -9.83 -6.49 -14.94
C VAL A 168 -8.39 -6.11 -14.61
N HIS A 169 -8.14 -5.56 -13.43
CA HIS A 169 -6.90 -4.85 -13.15
C HIS A 169 -5.87 -5.69 -12.42
N VAL A 170 -6.32 -6.55 -11.50
CA VAL A 170 -5.42 -7.43 -10.74
C VAL A 170 -4.63 -8.40 -11.64
N PRO A 171 -5.24 -9.05 -12.67
CA PRO A 171 -4.48 -9.85 -13.62
C PRO A 171 -3.34 -9.09 -14.30
N LYS A 172 -3.55 -7.82 -14.68
CA LYS A 172 -2.52 -6.99 -15.34
C LYS A 172 -1.32 -6.72 -14.42
N ILE A 173 -1.56 -6.59 -13.12
CA ILE A 173 -0.50 -6.46 -12.11
C ILE A 173 0.26 -7.78 -11.95
N LEU A 174 -0.48 -8.90 -11.87
CA LEU A 174 0.11 -10.22 -11.64
C LEU A 174 0.93 -10.71 -12.85
N THR A 175 0.50 -10.41 -14.08
CA THR A 175 1.23 -10.73 -15.32
C THR A 175 2.37 -9.76 -15.63
N GLY A 176 2.49 -8.67 -14.88
CA GLY A 176 3.58 -7.70 -15.03
C GLY A 176 3.39 -6.68 -16.16
N ILE A 177 2.19 -6.56 -16.73
CA ILE A 177 1.81 -5.48 -17.68
C ILE A 177 1.88 -4.11 -16.98
N VAL A 178 1.68 -4.10 -15.66
CA VAL A 178 1.77 -2.92 -14.81
C VAL A 178 2.80 -3.19 -13.72
N GLN A 179 3.74 -2.25 -13.53
CA GLN A 179 4.90 -2.42 -12.65
C GLN A 179 4.97 -1.34 -11.57
N PRO A 180 5.46 -1.67 -10.37
CA PRO A 180 5.74 -0.68 -9.35
C PRO A 180 6.96 0.17 -9.69
N ILE A 181 6.93 1.44 -9.32
CA ILE A 181 8.06 2.37 -9.40
C ILE A 181 8.72 2.42 -8.02
N LEU A 182 9.80 1.66 -7.86
CA LEU A 182 10.57 1.60 -6.62
C LEU A 182 11.48 2.84 -6.48
N PHE A 183 11.77 3.23 -5.23
CA PHE A 183 12.78 4.24 -4.93
C PHE A 183 14.19 3.66 -4.90
N HIS A 184 14.32 2.42 -4.43
CA HIS A 184 15.59 1.71 -4.38
C HIS A 184 15.51 0.46 -5.25
N ASN A 185 16.55 0.23 -6.04
CA ASN A 185 16.69 -1.04 -6.76
C ASN A 185 16.73 -2.17 -5.72
N ALA A 186 16.05 -3.28 -6.00
CA ALA A 186 16.20 -4.48 -5.19
C ALA A 186 17.70 -4.83 -5.09
N PRO A 187 18.21 -5.23 -3.92
CA PRO A 187 19.53 -5.84 -3.89
C PRO A 187 19.49 -7.03 -4.86
N CYS A 188 20.37 -6.99 -5.86
CA CYS A 188 20.62 -8.13 -6.74
C CYS A 188 21.03 -9.36 -5.92
#